data_AF-A0A973AYL7-F1
#
_entry.id   AF-A0A973AYL7-F1
#
_cell.length_a   1.000
_cell.length_b   1.000
_cell.length_c   1.000
_cell.angle_alpha   90.00
_cell.angle_beta   90.00
_cell.angle_gamma   90.00
#
_symmetry.space_group_name_H-M   'P 1'
#
loop_
_entity.id
_entity.type
_entity.pdbx_description
1 polymer ?
#
loop_
_entity_poly.entity_id
_entity_poly.type
_entity_poly.pdbx_seq_one_letter_code
_entity_poly.pdbx_strand_id
1 'polypeptide(L)'
;LDESLTVDAPPQTTVIPTRFADCWLAGRVPKGIRLPAGANAAKDTLDYLIIMHQKSRWIADAFGHTEADLVVWIDFGCMHIPRVTPQEVVAFYSRLPLARRDVITVASMWGPPIMPVSLDSPAWHAVGGVLIVPRPLADRFALLVEQAAERLIEGGRLAWEINTWAIVWRDHPELFAGYPCAFDASLFEGFQPGRLRAVSSLVLARRALGILLRQVGRLVNPAAWIRCGA
;
A
#
# COMPACT_ATOMS: atom_id res chain seq x y z
N LEU A 1 -17.68 12.23 11.42
CA LEU A 1 -18.83 12.76 10.67
C LEU A 1 -19.89 13.14 11.70
N ASP A 2 -20.66 14.18 11.43
CA ASP A 2 -21.87 14.45 12.20
C ASP A 2 -22.78 13.21 12.11
N GLU A 3 -23.33 12.75 13.22
CA GLU A 3 -24.28 11.63 13.25
C GLU A 3 -25.54 11.93 12.44
N SER A 4 -25.74 13.21 12.07
CA SER A 4 -26.78 13.68 11.15
C SER A 4 -26.49 13.44 9.66
N LEU A 5 -25.27 13.04 9.27
CA LEU A 5 -24.93 12.86 7.86
C LEU A 5 -25.63 11.61 7.30
N THR A 6 -26.74 11.83 6.60
CA THR A 6 -27.38 10.81 5.78
C THR A 6 -26.68 10.69 4.44
N VAL A 7 -26.12 9.51 4.14
CA VAL A 7 -25.61 9.19 2.81
C VAL A 7 -26.73 8.52 2.03
N ASP A 8 -27.18 9.15 0.94
CA ASP A 8 -28.07 8.50 -0.01
C ASP A 8 -27.29 7.40 -0.75
N ALA A 9 -27.60 6.15 -0.42
CA ALA A 9 -26.89 4.99 -0.91
C ALA A 9 -27.88 3.94 -1.43
N PRO A 10 -27.53 3.19 -2.49
CA PRO A 10 -28.35 2.10 -2.98
C PRO A 10 -28.69 1.08 -1.87
N PRO A 11 -29.83 0.36 -1.94
CA PRO A 11 -30.26 -0.58 -0.90
C PRO A 11 -29.24 -1.67 -0.54
N GLN A 12 -28.37 -2.03 -1.47
CA GLN A 12 -27.29 -3.02 -1.28
C GLN A 12 -26.05 -2.46 -0.57
N THR A 13 -26.01 -1.15 -0.29
CA THR A 13 -24.85 -0.49 0.32
C THR A 13 -25.03 -0.40 1.82
N THR A 14 -24.05 -0.92 2.55
CA THR A 14 -23.94 -0.70 4.00
C THR A 14 -23.01 0.50 4.25
N VAL A 15 -23.52 1.52 4.94
CA VAL A 15 -22.74 2.69 5.34
C VAL A 15 -22.32 2.52 6.79
N ILE A 16 -21.02 2.50 7.04
CA ILE A 16 -20.46 2.35 8.39
C ILE A 16 -19.83 3.69 8.79
N PRO A 17 -20.51 4.51 9.62
CA PRO A 17 -19.93 5.74 10.10
C PRO A 17 -18.76 5.42 11.04
N THR A 18 -17.60 6.00 10.77
CA THR A 18 -16.44 5.93 11.67
C THR A 18 -16.10 7.33 12.14
N ARG A 19 -15.97 7.53 13.46
CA ARG A 19 -15.47 8.80 14.02
C ARG A 19 -13.96 8.73 14.13
N PHE A 20 -13.31 9.90 14.09
CA PHE A 20 -11.86 9.99 14.24
C PHE A 20 -11.38 9.33 15.55
N ALA A 21 -12.10 9.56 16.66
CA ALA A 21 -11.79 8.97 17.96
C ALA A 21 -11.88 7.43 17.99
N ASP A 22 -12.60 6.82 17.04
CA ASP A 22 -12.71 5.36 16.91
C ASP A 22 -11.57 4.77 16.07
N CYS A 23 -10.71 5.60 15.46
CA CYS A 23 -9.54 5.10 14.72
C CYS A 23 -8.54 4.46 15.70
N TRP A 24 -7.96 3.33 15.34
CA TRP A 24 -7.14 2.53 16.27
C TRP A 24 -5.86 3.24 16.72
N LEU A 25 -5.34 4.19 15.93
CA LEU A 25 -4.24 5.08 16.33
C LEU A 25 -4.67 6.32 17.11
N ALA A 26 -5.96 6.64 17.16
CA ALA A 26 -6.46 7.80 17.89
C ALA A 26 -6.13 7.65 19.38
N GLY A 27 -5.48 8.66 19.95
CA GLY A 27 -5.01 8.64 21.34
C GLY A 27 -3.79 7.78 21.62
N ARG A 28 -3.28 6.99 20.66
CA ARG A 28 -2.04 6.20 20.80
C ARG A 28 -0.79 6.94 20.32
N VAL A 29 -0.97 7.91 19.43
CA VAL A 29 0.16 8.68 18.89
C VAL A 29 0.51 9.83 19.84
N PRO A 30 1.75 9.93 20.36
CA PRO A 30 2.15 10.98 21.27
C PRO A 30 2.12 12.35 20.59
N LYS A 31 1.83 13.39 21.38
CA LYS A 31 1.96 14.78 20.92
C LYS A 31 3.42 15.04 20.51
N GLY A 32 3.62 15.69 19.36
CA GLY A 32 4.95 16.00 18.85
C GLY A 32 5.67 14.84 18.17
N ILE A 33 4.96 13.75 17.84
CA ILE A 33 5.49 12.69 16.97
C ILE A 33 6.11 13.30 15.71
N ARG A 34 7.26 12.79 15.26
CA ARG A 34 7.86 13.24 14.01
C ARG A 34 7.05 12.72 12.83
N LEU A 35 6.55 13.64 12.01
CA LEU A 35 5.92 13.32 10.72
C LEU A 35 6.98 13.23 9.60
N PRO A 36 6.64 12.66 8.44
CA PRO A 36 7.56 12.56 7.32
C PRO A 36 8.08 13.91 6.86
N ALA A 37 9.37 14.03 6.55
CA ALA A 37 9.94 15.32 6.11
C ALA A 37 9.36 15.82 4.79
N GLY A 38 8.96 14.92 3.88
CA GLY A 38 8.31 15.25 2.61
C GLY A 38 6.80 15.48 2.70
N ALA A 39 6.22 15.53 3.91
CA ALA A 39 4.80 15.75 4.12
C ALA A 39 4.37 17.15 3.67
N ASN A 40 3.26 17.24 2.94
CA ASN A 40 2.58 18.50 2.71
C ASN A 40 1.80 18.86 3.98
N ALA A 41 2.27 19.85 4.74
CA ALA A 41 1.68 20.23 6.02
C ALA A 41 0.17 20.59 5.97
N ALA A 42 -0.35 21.01 4.80
CA ALA A 42 -1.77 21.30 4.64
C ALA A 42 -2.64 20.05 4.45
N LYS A 43 -2.05 18.95 3.96
CA LYS A 43 -2.75 17.70 3.63
C LYS A 43 -2.38 16.56 4.59
N ASP A 44 -1.09 16.31 4.73
CA ASP A 44 -0.50 15.20 5.48
C ASP A 44 -0.39 15.55 6.97
N THR A 45 -1.50 15.98 7.56
CA THR A 45 -1.60 16.26 9.00
C THR A 45 -1.52 14.97 9.82
N LEU A 46 -1.26 15.08 11.13
CA LEU A 46 -1.29 13.91 12.02
C LEU A 46 -2.63 13.17 11.94
N ASP A 47 -3.74 13.92 11.98
CA ASP A 47 -5.08 13.34 11.90
C ASP A 47 -5.31 12.62 10.58
N TYR A 48 -4.84 13.20 9.47
CA TYR A 48 -4.88 12.54 8.17
C TYR A 48 -4.11 11.21 8.22
N LEU A 49 -2.87 11.19 8.72
CA LEU A 49 -2.08 9.96 8.80
C LEU A 49 -2.73 8.89 9.70
N ILE A 50 -3.35 9.29 10.80
CA ILE A 50 -4.13 8.39 11.68
C ILE A 50 -5.30 7.76 10.91
N ILE A 51 -6.08 8.58 10.19
CA ILE A 51 -7.21 8.10 9.38
C ILE A 51 -6.73 7.13 8.29
N MET A 52 -5.63 7.45 7.62
CA MET A 52 -5.12 6.60 6.55
C MET A 52 -4.66 5.22 7.06
N HIS A 53 -4.12 5.14 8.28
CA HIS A 53 -3.78 3.86 8.92
C HIS A 53 -5.00 3.01 9.28
N GLN A 54 -6.16 3.63 9.51
CA GLN A 54 -7.42 2.93 9.81
C GLN A 54 -7.89 2.03 8.66
N LYS A 55 -7.46 2.31 7.41
CA LYS A 55 -7.85 1.53 6.21
C LYS A 55 -7.66 0.02 6.39
N SER A 56 -6.54 -0.39 6.97
CA SER A 56 -6.25 -1.83 7.19
C SER A 56 -7.31 -2.50 8.07
N ARG A 57 -7.79 -1.77 9.09
CA ARG A 57 -8.82 -2.26 10.01
C ARG A 57 -10.21 -2.23 9.39
N TRP A 58 -10.56 -1.17 8.65
CA TRP A 58 -11.82 -1.14 7.90
C TRP A 58 -11.96 -2.32 6.93
N ILE A 59 -10.86 -2.75 6.31
CA ILE A 59 -10.88 -3.92 5.42
C ILE A 59 -11.16 -5.21 6.20
N ALA A 60 -10.55 -5.39 7.37
CA ALA A 60 -10.83 -6.54 8.23
C ALA A 60 -12.27 -6.53 8.73
N ASP A 61 -12.72 -5.40 9.27
CA ASP A 61 -14.06 -5.24 9.83
C ASP A 61 -15.17 -5.41 8.77
N ALA A 62 -14.90 -5.05 7.50
CA ALA A 62 -15.85 -5.21 6.40
C ALA A 62 -16.34 -6.67 6.24
N PHE A 63 -15.51 -7.66 6.58
CA PHE A 63 -15.89 -9.07 6.53
C PHE A 63 -16.95 -9.48 7.57
N GLY A 64 -17.20 -8.66 8.59
CA GLY A 64 -18.33 -8.82 9.51
C GLY A 64 -19.68 -8.39 8.90
N HIS A 65 -19.66 -7.76 7.73
CA HIS A 65 -20.85 -7.22 7.05
C HIS A 65 -21.15 -7.91 5.71
N THR A 66 -20.44 -8.98 5.39
CA THR A 66 -20.59 -9.72 4.13
C THR A 66 -20.18 -11.17 4.29
N GLU A 67 -20.70 -12.06 3.46
CA GLU A 67 -20.28 -13.47 3.34
C GLU A 67 -19.21 -13.65 2.23
N ALA A 68 -18.76 -12.57 1.58
CA ALA A 68 -17.78 -12.65 0.50
C ALA A 68 -16.45 -13.30 0.96
N ASP A 69 -15.81 -14.05 0.08
CA ASP A 69 -14.47 -14.61 0.30
C ASP A 69 -13.35 -13.57 0.07
N LEU A 70 -13.71 -12.45 -0.53
CA LEU A 70 -12.83 -11.38 -1.00
C LEU A 70 -13.46 -10.01 -0.73
N VAL A 71 -12.66 -9.07 -0.23
CA VAL A 71 -13.01 -7.64 -0.11
C VAL A 71 -12.05 -6.83 -0.96
N VAL A 72 -12.55 -5.76 -1.57
CA VAL A 72 -11.72 -4.77 -2.25
C VAL A 72 -11.88 -3.43 -1.57
N TRP A 73 -10.77 -2.85 -1.17
CA TRP A 73 -10.69 -1.45 -0.79
C TRP A 73 -10.55 -0.59 -2.04
N ILE A 74 -11.39 0.43 -2.18
CA ILE A 74 -11.26 1.49 -3.18
C ILE A 74 -11.35 2.82 -2.46
N ASP A 75 -10.26 3.58 -2.46
CA ASP A 75 -10.25 4.96 -1.98
C ASP A 75 -10.87 5.85 -3.06
N PHE A 76 -12.07 6.39 -2.83
CA PHE A 76 -12.74 7.28 -3.79
C PHE A 76 -11.93 8.54 -4.11
N GLY A 77 -10.94 8.90 -3.28
CA GLY A 77 -9.93 9.88 -3.64
C GLY A 77 -9.27 9.56 -4.98
N CYS A 78 -9.12 8.29 -5.39
CA CYS A 78 -8.51 7.95 -6.68
C CYS A 78 -9.25 8.49 -7.91
N MET A 79 -10.50 8.94 -7.77
CA MET A 79 -11.29 9.48 -8.89
C MET A 79 -10.75 10.82 -9.42
N HIS A 80 -9.86 11.51 -8.70
CA HIS A 80 -9.16 12.69 -9.23
C HIS A 80 -7.96 12.33 -10.13
N ILE A 81 -7.54 11.06 -10.13
CA ILE A 81 -6.37 10.62 -10.89
C ILE A 81 -6.71 10.61 -12.39
N PRO A 82 -5.83 11.13 -13.27
CA PRO A 82 -6.08 11.16 -14.70
C PRO A 82 -6.52 9.80 -15.26
N ARG A 83 -7.57 9.80 -16.08
CA ARG A 83 -8.11 8.61 -16.76
C ARG A 83 -8.75 7.56 -15.85
N VAL A 84 -8.78 7.74 -14.53
CA VAL A 84 -9.62 6.91 -13.65
C VAL A 84 -11.08 7.33 -13.82
N THR A 85 -11.90 6.41 -14.31
CA THR A 85 -13.34 6.63 -14.54
C THR A 85 -14.16 5.55 -13.87
N PRO A 86 -15.47 5.76 -13.62
CA PRO A 86 -16.36 4.70 -13.11
C PRO A 86 -16.35 3.45 -14.00
N GLN A 87 -16.18 3.60 -15.31
CA GLN A 87 -16.09 2.49 -16.25
C GLN A 87 -14.87 1.60 -15.98
N GLU A 88 -13.72 2.20 -15.64
CA GLU A 88 -12.53 1.42 -15.29
C GLU A 88 -12.70 0.65 -13.99
N VAL A 89 -13.41 1.23 -13.02
CA VAL A 89 -13.77 0.54 -11.77
C VAL A 89 -14.67 -0.66 -12.08
N VAL A 90 -15.73 -0.48 -12.88
CA VAL A 90 -16.64 -1.57 -13.28
C VAL A 90 -15.90 -2.66 -14.06
N ALA A 91 -15.02 -2.29 -14.99
CA ALA A 91 -14.20 -3.24 -15.74
C ALA A 91 -13.26 -4.03 -14.81
N PHE A 92 -12.70 -3.38 -13.80
CA PHE A 92 -11.91 -4.04 -12.76
C PHE A 92 -12.74 -5.05 -11.95
N TYR A 93 -13.97 -4.72 -11.55
CA TYR A 93 -14.87 -5.63 -10.84
C TYR A 93 -15.09 -6.94 -11.60
N SER A 94 -15.23 -6.88 -12.93
CA SER A 94 -15.42 -8.08 -13.77
C SER A 94 -14.25 -9.09 -13.70
N ARG A 95 -13.06 -8.65 -13.26
CA ARG A 95 -11.85 -9.47 -13.13
C ARG A 95 -11.69 -10.10 -11.74
N LEU A 96 -12.40 -9.61 -10.72
CA LEU A 96 -12.29 -10.08 -9.34
C LEU A 96 -12.62 -11.56 -9.13
N PRO A 97 -13.56 -12.19 -9.86
CA PRO A 97 -13.79 -13.63 -9.74
C PRO A 97 -12.53 -14.47 -10.00
N LEU A 98 -11.56 -13.94 -10.76
CA LEU A 98 -10.30 -14.61 -11.08
C LEU A 98 -9.17 -14.30 -10.07
N ALA A 99 -9.42 -13.45 -9.07
CA ALA A 99 -8.40 -13.06 -8.08
C ALA A 99 -7.85 -14.25 -7.31
N ARG A 100 -6.64 -14.12 -6.78
CA ARG A 100 -6.10 -15.13 -5.87
C ARG A 100 -6.70 -14.97 -4.48
N ARG A 101 -6.93 -16.09 -3.78
CA ARG A 101 -7.50 -16.13 -2.42
C ARG A 101 -6.45 -16.43 -1.34
N ASP A 102 -5.21 -16.66 -1.76
CA ASP A 102 -4.07 -17.02 -0.92
C ASP A 102 -3.07 -15.87 -0.73
N VAL A 103 -3.29 -14.71 -1.36
CA VAL A 103 -2.45 -13.52 -1.27
C VAL A 103 -3.27 -12.23 -1.32
N ILE A 104 -2.76 -11.19 -0.66
CA ILE A 104 -3.23 -9.80 -0.78
C ILE A 104 -2.71 -9.24 -2.10
N THR A 105 -3.60 -8.81 -2.98
CA THR A 105 -3.20 -8.22 -4.26
C THR A 105 -3.20 -6.70 -4.17
N VAL A 106 -2.09 -6.08 -4.56
CA VAL A 106 -1.85 -4.64 -4.39
C VAL A 106 -1.34 -4.00 -5.68
N ALA A 107 -1.86 -2.82 -5.99
CA ALA A 107 -1.33 -1.97 -7.05
C ALA A 107 0.05 -1.43 -6.64
N SER A 108 1.04 -1.51 -7.53
CA SER A 108 2.43 -1.22 -7.20
C SER A 108 3.14 -0.45 -8.29
N MET A 109 3.70 0.72 -7.95
CA MET A 109 4.54 1.47 -8.89
C MET A 109 5.99 1.02 -8.85
N TRP A 110 6.48 0.62 -7.66
CA TRP A 110 7.89 0.29 -7.44
C TRP A 110 8.17 -1.21 -7.34
N GLY A 111 7.13 -2.05 -7.39
CA GLY A 111 7.22 -3.49 -7.16
C GLY A 111 7.41 -3.83 -5.67
N PRO A 112 7.75 -5.08 -5.35
CA PRO A 112 8.02 -5.50 -3.97
C PRO A 112 9.22 -4.75 -3.37
N PRO A 113 9.14 -4.30 -2.11
CA PRO A 113 10.27 -3.66 -1.44
C PRO A 113 11.37 -4.68 -1.12
N ILE A 114 12.58 -4.42 -1.62
CA ILE A 114 13.79 -5.23 -1.33
C ILE A 114 14.80 -4.50 -0.43
N MET A 115 14.64 -3.18 -0.27
CA MET A 115 15.48 -2.31 0.55
C MET A 115 14.68 -1.78 1.74
N PRO A 116 15.35 -1.24 2.78
CA PRO A 116 14.66 -0.49 3.83
C PRO A 116 13.76 0.60 3.24
N VAL A 117 12.53 0.66 3.75
CA VAL A 117 11.51 1.62 3.30
C VAL A 117 11.87 3.00 3.85
N SER A 118 12.00 4.00 2.97
CA SER A 118 12.12 5.41 3.39
C SER A 118 10.87 5.82 4.15
N LEU A 119 11.02 6.56 5.25
CA LEU A 119 9.89 7.06 6.04
C LEU A 119 9.63 8.56 5.79
N ASP A 120 10.51 9.23 5.07
CA ASP A 120 10.42 10.67 4.79
C ASP A 120 9.77 10.97 3.44
N SER A 121 9.49 9.94 2.62
CA SER A 121 8.79 10.04 1.35
C SER A 121 7.78 8.90 1.17
N PRO A 122 6.67 9.11 0.44
CA PRO A 122 5.70 8.07 0.16
C PRO A 122 6.34 6.84 -0.51
N ALA A 123 6.12 5.66 0.05
CA ALA A 123 6.66 4.42 -0.48
C ALA A 123 5.68 3.74 -1.44
N TRP A 124 5.75 4.08 -2.74
CA TRP A 124 4.82 3.58 -3.77
C TRP A 124 5.01 2.10 -4.16
N HIS A 125 5.48 1.28 -3.22
CA HIS A 125 5.43 -0.17 -3.30
C HIS A 125 3.97 -0.63 -3.25
N ALA A 126 3.16 -0.11 -2.32
CA ALA A 126 1.75 -0.43 -2.19
C ALA A 126 0.91 0.85 -2.35
N VAL A 127 0.23 1.03 -3.48
CA VAL A 127 -0.59 2.23 -3.71
C VAL A 127 -1.88 2.12 -2.91
N GLY A 128 -2.08 3.03 -1.95
CA GLY A 128 -3.19 3.04 -0.98
C GLY A 128 -4.60 3.27 -1.54
N GLY A 129 -4.73 3.34 -2.87
CA GLY A 129 -5.97 3.60 -3.58
C GLY A 129 -6.80 2.33 -3.86
N VAL A 130 -6.15 1.19 -4.07
CA VAL A 130 -6.82 -0.09 -4.35
C VAL A 130 -6.08 -1.23 -3.66
N LEU A 131 -6.82 -2.07 -2.93
CA LEU A 131 -6.28 -3.27 -2.30
C LEU A 131 -7.30 -4.41 -2.40
N ILE A 132 -6.87 -5.61 -2.77
CA ILE A 132 -7.72 -6.80 -2.86
C ILE A 132 -7.28 -7.77 -1.77
N VAL A 133 -8.17 -8.07 -0.82
CA VAL A 133 -7.84 -8.82 0.39
C VAL A 133 -8.76 -10.03 0.51
N PRO A 134 -8.20 -11.26 0.52
CA PRO A 134 -8.94 -12.46 0.86
C PRO A 134 -9.30 -12.51 2.34
N ARG A 135 -10.49 -13.04 2.66
CA ARG A 135 -10.98 -13.18 4.05
C ARG A 135 -9.96 -13.79 5.01
N PRO A 136 -9.27 -14.90 4.68
CA PRO A 136 -8.35 -15.55 5.62
C PRO A 136 -7.11 -14.69 5.97
N LEU A 137 -6.84 -13.63 5.21
CA LEU A 137 -5.67 -12.78 5.37
C LEU A 137 -5.97 -11.42 6.00
N ALA A 138 -7.26 -11.05 6.12
CA ALA A 138 -7.65 -9.69 6.48
C ALA A 138 -7.22 -9.30 7.90
N ASP A 139 -7.55 -10.14 8.90
CA ASP A 139 -7.16 -9.89 10.29
C ASP A 139 -5.64 -9.92 10.46
N ARG A 140 -4.96 -10.88 9.79
CA ARG A 140 -3.50 -10.97 9.81
C ARG A 140 -2.87 -9.71 9.22
N PHE A 141 -3.39 -9.20 8.12
CA PHE A 141 -2.91 -7.96 7.51
C PHE A 141 -3.08 -6.77 8.43
N ALA A 142 -4.28 -6.57 8.99
CA ALA A 142 -4.56 -5.48 9.92
C ALA A 142 -3.62 -5.52 11.12
N LEU A 143 -3.49 -6.68 11.77
CA LEU A 143 -2.59 -6.87 12.92
C LEU A 143 -1.13 -6.55 12.59
N LEU A 144 -0.62 -7.02 11.44
CA LEU A 144 0.76 -6.75 11.04
C LEU A 144 1.00 -5.26 10.74
N VAL A 145 0.02 -4.57 10.16
CA VAL A 145 0.08 -3.13 9.92
C VAL A 145 0.06 -2.36 11.25
N GLU A 146 -0.83 -2.73 12.18
CA GLU A 146 -0.89 -2.15 13.53
C GLU A 146 0.47 -2.28 14.24
N GLN A 147 1.01 -3.49 14.30
CA GLN A 147 2.31 -3.76 14.92
C GLN A 147 3.46 -3.00 14.25
N ALA A 148 3.47 -2.89 12.91
CA ALA A 148 4.51 -2.16 12.19
C ALA A 148 4.45 -0.66 12.51
N ALA A 149 3.26 -0.07 12.57
CA ALA A 149 3.09 1.33 12.92
C ALA A 149 3.37 1.61 14.41
N GLU A 150 3.03 0.69 15.33
CA GLU A 150 3.41 0.79 16.75
C GLU A 150 4.95 0.86 16.90
N ARG A 151 5.69 0.00 16.19
CA ARG A 151 7.17 0.06 16.16
C ARG A 151 7.70 1.41 15.64
N LEU A 152 7.03 2.02 14.66
CA LEU A 152 7.42 3.35 14.17
C LEU A 152 7.20 4.42 15.25
N ILE A 153 6.07 4.35 15.94
CA ILE A 153 5.69 5.29 17.01
C ILE A 153 6.64 5.18 18.20
N GLU A 154 7.01 3.96 18.61
CA GLU A 154 8.04 3.70 19.61
C GLU A 154 9.39 4.30 19.20
N GLY A 155 9.70 4.27 17.89
CA GLY A 155 10.84 4.96 17.28
C GLY A 155 10.69 6.48 17.12
N GLY A 156 9.64 7.07 17.70
CA GLY A 156 9.40 8.52 17.72
C GLY A 156 8.90 9.11 16.40
N ARG A 157 8.34 8.30 15.49
CA ARG A 157 7.86 8.77 14.19
C ARG A 157 6.58 8.10 13.71
N LEU A 158 5.87 8.76 12.80
CA LEU A 158 4.77 8.17 12.04
C LEU A 158 5.03 8.42 10.55
N ALA A 159 4.69 7.46 9.70
CA ALA A 159 4.82 7.56 8.25
C ALA A 159 3.43 7.60 7.58
N TRP A 160 3.37 7.58 6.24
CA TRP A 160 2.12 7.25 5.54
C TRP A 160 1.79 5.77 5.73
N GLU A 161 0.50 5.42 5.64
CA GLU A 161 0.02 4.04 5.76
C GLU A 161 0.67 3.13 4.71
N ILE A 162 0.88 3.65 3.49
CA ILE A 162 1.52 2.89 2.42
C ILE A 162 3.00 2.56 2.72
N ASN A 163 3.67 3.36 3.53
CA ASN A 163 5.02 3.06 4.00
C ASN A 163 4.98 1.92 5.01
N THR A 164 4.00 1.94 5.92
CA THR A 164 3.74 0.84 6.85
C THR A 164 3.38 -0.45 6.10
N TRP A 165 2.54 -0.37 5.06
CA TRP A 165 2.20 -1.52 4.21
C TRP A 165 3.42 -2.05 3.46
N ALA A 166 4.31 -1.17 2.97
CA ALA A 166 5.55 -1.58 2.35
C ALA A 166 6.50 -2.28 3.34
N ILE A 167 6.55 -1.85 4.61
CA ILE A 167 7.29 -2.56 5.66
C ILE A 167 6.70 -3.96 5.86
N VAL A 168 5.38 -4.08 6.00
CA VAL A 168 4.70 -5.38 6.16
C VAL A 168 4.94 -6.28 4.95
N TRP A 169 4.89 -5.73 3.72
CA TRP A 169 5.20 -6.50 2.51
C TRP A 169 6.65 -6.96 2.48
N ARG A 170 7.62 -6.11 2.84
CA ARG A 170 9.04 -6.50 2.92
C ARG A 170 9.24 -7.66 3.91
N ASP A 171 8.61 -7.56 5.07
CA ASP A 171 8.80 -8.50 6.18
C ASP A 171 8.00 -9.80 5.97
N HIS A 172 6.91 -9.75 5.21
CA HIS A 172 6.03 -10.87 4.88
C HIS A 172 5.73 -10.95 3.38
N PRO A 173 6.74 -11.19 2.52
CA PRO A 173 6.58 -11.17 1.07
C PRO A 173 5.63 -12.26 0.55
N GLU A 174 5.44 -13.34 1.32
CA GLU A 174 4.51 -14.42 0.99
C GLU A 174 3.05 -14.00 1.02
N LEU A 175 2.73 -12.92 1.74
CA LEU A 175 1.35 -12.43 1.88
C LEU A 175 0.87 -11.60 0.69
N PHE A 176 1.77 -11.14 -0.18
CA PHE A 176 1.44 -10.12 -1.18
C PHE A 176 1.73 -10.54 -2.61
N ALA A 177 0.89 -10.09 -3.52
CA ALA A 177 1.13 -10.08 -4.95
C ALA A 177 0.94 -8.66 -5.51
N GLY A 178 2.00 -8.09 -6.06
CA GLY A 178 1.94 -6.79 -6.74
C GLY A 178 1.52 -6.92 -8.19
N TYR A 179 0.73 -5.97 -8.69
CA TYR A 179 0.62 -5.70 -10.13
C TYR A 179 1.11 -4.29 -10.45
N PRO A 180 1.74 -4.07 -11.63
CA PRO A 180 2.29 -2.77 -11.98
C PRO A 180 1.18 -1.75 -12.22
N CYS A 181 1.38 -0.53 -11.72
CA CYS A 181 0.52 0.62 -12.01
C CYS A 181 1.33 1.92 -12.08
N ALA A 182 0.66 3.00 -12.47
CA ALA A 182 1.09 4.38 -12.45
C ALA A 182 -0.03 5.26 -11.86
N PHE A 183 0.16 6.59 -11.83
CA PHE A 183 -0.89 7.55 -11.45
C PHE A 183 -1.86 7.80 -12.61
N ASP A 184 -2.48 6.73 -13.11
CA ASP A 184 -3.52 6.76 -14.13
C ASP A 184 -4.47 5.54 -14.01
N ALA A 185 -5.26 5.28 -15.06
CA ALA A 185 -6.17 4.13 -15.15
C ALA A 185 -5.52 2.76 -14.88
N SER A 186 -4.18 2.64 -15.01
CA SER A 186 -3.47 1.40 -14.69
C SER A 186 -3.60 0.96 -13.23
N LEU A 187 -4.05 1.85 -12.33
CA LEU A 187 -4.50 1.49 -10.98
C LEU A 187 -5.55 0.36 -11.00
N PHE A 188 -6.42 0.35 -12.02
CA PHE A 188 -7.48 -0.64 -12.21
C PHE A 188 -7.16 -1.59 -13.37
N GLU A 189 -6.69 -1.08 -14.52
CA GLU A 189 -6.39 -1.88 -15.72
C GLU A 189 -5.24 -2.87 -15.49
N GLY A 190 -4.28 -2.53 -14.62
CA GLY A 190 -3.10 -3.34 -14.33
C GLY A 190 -3.42 -4.67 -13.63
N PHE A 191 -4.57 -4.77 -12.98
CA PHE A 191 -5.01 -6.01 -12.34
C PHE A 191 -5.46 -7.03 -13.40
N GLN A 192 -4.57 -7.97 -13.70
CA GLN A 192 -4.75 -9.03 -14.71
C GLN A 192 -4.47 -10.41 -14.08
N PRO A 193 -5.40 -10.98 -13.28
CA PRO A 193 -5.17 -12.17 -12.46
C PRO A 193 -4.67 -13.41 -13.23
N GLY A 194 -5.07 -13.57 -14.50
CA GLY A 194 -4.60 -14.66 -15.36
C GLY A 194 -3.19 -14.48 -15.92
N ARG A 195 -2.64 -13.25 -15.89
CA ARG A 195 -1.26 -12.94 -16.32
C ARG A 195 -0.26 -12.92 -15.17
N LEU A 196 -0.74 -12.96 -13.92
CA LEU A 196 0.10 -13.13 -12.73
C LEU A 196 0.55 -14.59 -12.58
N ARG A 197 1.02 -15.24 -13.66
CA ARG A 197 1.72 -16.52 -13.58
C ARG A 197 3.19 -16.22 -13.34
N ALA A 198 3.64 -16.54 -12.12
CA ALA A 198 5.03 -16.70 -11.72
C ALA A 198 5.98 -15.67 -12.36
N VAL A 199 5.95 -14.43 -11.85
CA VAL A 199 7.21 -13.70 -11.66
C VAL A 199 7.95 -14.37 -10.48
N SER A 200 8.20 -15.67 -10.65
CA SER A 200 9.12 -16.46 -9.83
C SER A 200 10.43 -15.68 -9.84
N SER A 201 10.94 -15.42 -8.64
CA SER A 201 12.32 -15.20 -8.19
C SER A 201 13.37 -14.76 -9.22
N LEU A 202 13.40 -15.31 -10.43
CA LEU A 202 14.26 -14.99 -11.56
C LEU A 202 14.18 -13.56 -12.09
N VAL A 203 12.99 -12.93 -12.19
CA VAL A 203 12.88 -11.55 -12.72
C VAL A 203 13.29 -10.53 -11.66
N LEU A 204 12.94 -10.77 -10.40
CA LEU A 204 13.45 -10.01 -9.24
C LEU A 204 14.97 -10.18 -9.12
N ALA A 205 15.50 -11.40 -9.27
CA ALA A 205 16.94 -11.66 -9.28
C ALA A 205 17.65 -10.96 -10.45
N ARG A 206 17.07 -10.96 -11.66
CA ARG A 206 17.65 -10.25 -12.82
C ARG A 206 17.65 -8.73 -12.66
N ARG A 207 16.59 -8.15 -12.08
CA ARG A 207 16.55 -6.70 -11.78
C ARG A 207 17.50 -6.33 -10.65
N ALA A 208 17.55 -7.11 -9.57
CA ALA A 208 18.49 -6.90 -8.47
C ALA A 208 19.95 -7.03 -8.96
N LEU A 209 20.27 -8.04 -9.76
CA LEU A 209 21.60 -8.22 -10.36
C LEU A 209 21.96 -7.05 -11.30
N GLY A 210 21.00 -6.56 -12.10
CA GLY A 210 21.22 -5.41 -12.98
C GLY A 210 21.41 -4.08 -12.24
N ILE A 211 20.89 -3.93 -11.02
CA ILE A 211 21.15 -2.77 -10.15
C ILE A 211 22.51 -2.92 -9.45
N LEU A 212 22.81 -4.12 -8.92
CA LEU A 212 24.08 -4.42 -8.27
C LEU A 212 25.26 -4.24 -9.24
N LEU A 213 25.16 -4.75 -10.47
CA LEU A 213 26.18 -4.59 -11.50
C LEU A 213 26.39 -3.12 -11.91
N ARG A 214 25.35 -2.28 -11.86
CA ARG A 214 25.47 -0.83 -12.12
C ARG A 214 26.12 -0.07 -10.97
N GLN A 215 25.93 -0.52 -9.73
CA GLN A 215 26.61 0.06 -8.57
C GLN A 215 28.07 -0.38 -8.51
N VAL A 216 28.37 -1.65 -8.78
CA VAL A 216 29.75 -2.17 -8.85
C VAL A 216 30.51 -1.54 -10.03
N GLY A 217 29.86 -1.37 -11.20
CA GLY A 217 30.47 -0.70 -12.35
C GLY A 217 30.77 0.79 -12.14
N ARG A 218 30.17 1.45 -11.13
CA ARG A 218 30.53 2.82 -10.72
C ARG A 218 31.64 2.86 -9.66
N LEU A 219 31.88 1.76 -8.95
CA LEU A 219 32.95 1.63 -7.96
C LEU A 219 34.28 1.15 -8.58
N VAL A 220 34.23 0.54 -9.76
CA VAL A 220 35.43 0.20 -10.54
C VAL A 220 35.61 1.27 -11.62
N ASN A 221 36.30 2.37 -11.29
CA ASN A 221 36.86 3.26 -12.29
C ASN A 221 38.22 2.69 -12.76
N PRO A 222 38.36 2.18 -13.99
CA PRO A 222 39.62 1.62 -14.48
C PRO A 222 40.73 2.68 -14.58
N ALA A 223 40.40 3.98 -14.52
CA ALA A 223 41.37 5.07 -14.65
C ALA A 223 42.17 5.36 -13.36
N ALA A 224 41.89 4.69 -12.24
CA ALA A 224 42.59 4.91 -10.98
C ALA A 224 43.82 4.01 -10.75
N TRP A 225 44.13 3.08 -11.66
CA TRP A 225 45.22 2.10 -11.51
C TRP A 225 46.46 2.35 -12.38
N ILE A 226 46.54 3.47 -13.09
CA ILE A 226 47.72 3.83 -13.89
C ILE A 226 48.20 5.22 -13.47
N ARG A 227 48.90 5.30 -12.32
CA ARG A 227 49.80 6.41 -11.93
C ARG A 227 50.50 6.12 -10.59
N CYS A 228 51.18 4.99 -10.49
CA CYS A 228 52.28 4.78 -9.55
C CYS A 228 53.28 3.85 -10.23
N GLY A 229 54.35 4.42 -10.77
CA GLY A 229 55.43 3.66 -11.41
C GLY A 229 56.24 4.53 -12.38
N ALA A 230 57.47 4.83 -11.96
CA ALA A 230 58.54 5.62 -12.58
C ALA A 230 58.59 7.10 -12.20
#